data_AF-A0A8T4JNP1-F1
#
_entry.id   AF-A0A8T4JNP1-F1
#
_cell.length_a   1.000
_cell.length_b   1.000
_cell.length_c   1.000
_cell.angle_alpha   90.00
_cell.angle_beta   90.00
_cell.angle_gamma   90.00
#
_symmetry.space_group_name_H-M   'P 1'
#
loop_
_entity.id
_entity.type
_entity.pdbx_description
1 polymer ?
#
loop_
_entity_poly.entity_id
_entity_poly.type
_entity_poly.pdbx_seq_one_letter_code
_entity_poly.pdbx_strand_id
1 'polypeptide(L)'
;MTTIKIGKKEFNIKYGYEATVKNGIIKKLVSLGEENGNMESIEKILLLLPELLLAGLQKYHADEYGFDYKNSDQKEKQMARVYALLDEYFDGEDGDVEKLFGDLQNELLENGFLSKILRKESEKKIGKGEQEKEKN
;
A
#
# COMPACT_ATOMS: atom_id res chain seq x y z
N MET A 1 8.92 2.78 7.46
CA MET A 1 9.41 3.36 6.20
C MET A 1 10.17 2.25 5.53
N THR A 2 9.85 1.99 4.26
CA THR A 2 10.51 0.97 3.45
C THR A 2 11.21 1.65 2.29
N THR A 3 12.41 1.21 1.94
CA THR A 3 13.17 1.74 0.80
C THR A 3 13.09 0.72 -0.34
N ILE A 4 12.67 1.17 -1.51
CA ILE A 4 12.54 0.34 -2.71
C ILE A 4 13.49 0.88 -3.76
N LYS A 5 14.29 -0.01 -4.34
CA LYS A 5 15.19 0.32 -5.44
C LYS A 5 14.53 -0.03 -6.77
N ILE A 6 14.47 0.94 -7.67
CA ILE A 6 13.95 0.77 -9.03
C ILE A 6 15.01 1.31 -9.98
N GLY A 7 15.61 0.41 -10.77
CA GLY A 7 16.76 0.72 -11.60
C GLY A 7 17.91 1.30 -10.78
N LYS A 8 18.27 2.56 -11.07
CA LYS A 8 19.35 3.30 -10.38
C LYS A 8 18.86 4.22 -9.25
N LYS A 9 17.55 4.28 -9.01
CA LYS A 9 16.95 5.17 -8.02
C LYS A 9 16.49 4.40 -6.79
N GLU A 10 16.56 5.06 -5.63
CA GLU A 10 16.02 4.57 -4.37
C GLU A 10 14.86 5.45 -3.93
N PHE A 11 13.73 4.83 -3.61
CA PHE A 11 12.51 5.48 -3.20
C PHE A 11 12.18 5.13 -1.76
N ASN A 12 12.14 6.14 -0.90
CA ASN A 12 11.60 6.01 0.45
C ASN A 12 10.07 6.03 0.42
N ILE A 13 9.46 4.91 0.78
CA ILE A 13 8.02 4.72 0.80
C ILE A 13 7.49 4.85 2.22
N LYS A 14 6.43 5.66 2.38
CA LYS A 14 5.70 5.79 3.62
C LYS A 14 4.28 6.28 3.36
N TYR A 15 3.30 5.60 3.95
CA TYR A 15 1.90 5.96 3.75
C TYR A 15 1.46 7.14 4.61
N GLY A 16 1.02 8.22 3.96
CA GLY A 16 0.35 9.35 4.58
C GLY A 16 -1.17 9.11 4.71
N TYR A 17 -1.78 9.62 5.79
CA TYR A 17 -3.21 9.48 6.05
C TYR A 17 -4.08 9.93 4.87
N GLU A 18 -3.81 11.12 4.31
CA GLU A 18 -4.59 11.67 3.21
C GLU A 18 -4.53 10.78 1.96
N ALA A 19 -3.34 10.38 1.54
CA ALA A 19 -3.13 9.53 0.36
C ALA A 19 -3.78 8.16 0.51
N THR A 20 -3.68 7.53 1.69
CA THR A 20 -4.28 6.23 1.96
C THR A 20 -5.81 6.29 1.92
N VAL A 21 -6.42 7.33 2.51
CA VAL A 21 -7.88 7.46 2.57
C VAL A 21 -8.45 7.88 1.22
N LYS A 22 -7.89 8.92 0.59
CA LYS A 22 -8.43 9.47 -0.66
C LYS A 22 -8.27 8.54 -1.87
N ASN A 23 -7.27 7.66 -1.86
CA ASN A 23 -7.14 6.60 -2.88
C ASN A 23 -7.90 5.31 -2.53
N GLY A 24 -8.53 5.23 -1.35
CA GLY A 24 -9.32 4.06 -0.96
C GLY A 24 -8.48 2.79 -0.77
N ILE A 25 -7.20 2.93 -0.43
CA ILE A 25 -6.22 1.82 -0.39
C ILE A 25 -6.67 0.69 0.53
N ILE A 26 -7.19 1.03 1.71
CA ILE A 26 -7.62 0.04 2.72
C ILE A 26 -8.72 -0.86 2.16
N LYS A 27 -9.72 -0.28 1.48
CA LYS A 27 -10.84 -1.05 0.91
C LYS A 27 -10.34 -2.05 -0.14
N LYS A 28 -9.38 -1.64 -0.97
CA LYS A 28 -8.82 -2.47 -2.04
C LYS A 28 -7.95 -3.61 -1.51
N LEU A 29 -7.20 -3.36 -0.43
CA LEU A 29 -6.42 -4.42 0.23
C LEU A 29 -7.33 -5.46 0.89
N VAL A 30 -8.43 -5.03 1.52
CA VAL A 30 -9.39 -5.97 2.12
C VAL A 30 -9.99 -6.90 1.06
N SER A 31 -10.33 -6.38 -0.13
CA SER A 31 -10.85 -7.22 -1.22
C SER A 31 -9.85 -8.23 -1.79
N LEU A 32 -8.54 -8.09 -1.54
CA LEU A 32 -7.53 -9.07 -1.96
C LEU A 32 -7.44 -10.26 -1.01
N GLY A 33 -7.64 -10.05 0.30
CA GLY A 33 -7.46 -11.10 1.32
C GLY A 33 -8.53 -12.19 1.33
N GLU A 34 -9.59 -12.05 0.53
CA GLU A 34 -10.70 -13.00 0.44
C GLU A 34 -10.48 -14.09 -0.64
N GLU A 35 -9.46 -13.95 -1.49
CA GLU A 35 -9.20 -14.83 -2.63
C GLU A 35 -7.72 -15.26 -2.66
N ASN A 36 -7.44 -16.53 -2.34
CA ASN A 36 -6.08 -17.03 -2.25
C ASN A 36 -5.68 -17.84 -3.50
N GLY A 37 -4.60 -17.42 -4.17
CA GLY A 37 -3.65 -18.30 -4.86
C GLY A 37 -3.92 -18.66 -6.32
N ASN A 38 -4.80 -17.94 -7.01
CA ASN A 38 -5.06 -18.14 -8.44
C ASN A 38 -4.61 -16.94 -9.29
N MET A 39 -4.63 -17.10 -10.62
CA MET A 39 -4.25 -16.03 -11.57
C MET A 39 -5.09 -14.75 -11.39
N GLU A 40 -6.34 -14.87 -10.93
CA GLU A 40 -7.22 -13.73 -10.61
C GLU A 40 -6.67 -12.91 -9.42
N SER A 41 -6.08 -13.56 -8.42
CA SER A 41 -5.42 -12.88 -7.30
C SER A 41 -4.21 -12.06 -7.79
N ILE A 42 -3.43 -12.62 -8.71
CA ILE A 42 -2.28 -11.94 -9.32
C ILE A 42 -2.74 -10.73 -10.13
N GLU A 43 -3.79 -10.88 -10.96
CA GLU A 43 -4.35 -9.77 -11.72
C GLU A 43 -4.82 -8.64 -10.80
N LYS A 44 -5.51 -8.96 -9.70
CA LYS A 44 -5.94 -7.96 -8.72
C LYS A 44 -4.75 -7.26 -8.03
N ILE A 45 -3.67 -8.00 -7.73
CA ILE A 45 -2.42 -7.41 -7.22
C ILE A 45 -1.84 -6.44 -8.25
N LEU A 46 -1.70 -6.86 -9.51
CA LEU A 46 -1.14 -6.02 -10.59
C LEU A 46 -1.97 -4.76 -10.85
N LEU A 47 -3.30 -4.82 -10.66
CA LEU A 47 -4.17 -3.65 -10.76
C LEU A 47 -4.03 -2.70 -9.55
N LEU A 48 -3.77 -3.23 -8.35
CA LEU A 48 -3.63 -2.43 -7.13
C LEU A 48 -2.24 -1.81 -6.96
N LEU A 49 -1.20 -2.52 -7.38
CA LEU A 49 0.20 -2.18 -7.14
C LEU A 49 0.56 -0.72 -7.50
N PRO A 50 0.14 -0.18 -8.67
CA PRO A 50 0.47 1.19 -9.04
C PRO A 50 -0.20 2.22 -8.12
N GLU A 51 -1.45 1.98 -7.70
CA GLU A 51 -2.14 2.88 -6.76
C GLU A 51 -1.53 2.82 -5.37
N LEU A 52 -1.13 1.63 -4.93
CA LEU A 52 -0.48 1.41 -3.66
C LEU A 52 0.88 2.13 -3.61
N LEU A 53 1.71 1.95 -4.65
CA LEU A 53 3.00 2.63 -4.79
C LEU A 53 2.82 4.16 -4.87
N LEU A 54 1.89 4.66 -5.69
CA LEU A 54 1.61 6.09 -5.80
C LEU A 54 1.23 6.71 -4.45
N ALA A 55 0.38 6.05 -3.66
CA ALA A 55 -0.01 6.54 -2.34
C ALA A 55 1.16 6.57 -1.36
N GLY A 56 2.08 5.61 -1.46
CA GLY A 56 3.28 5.52 -0.63
C GLY A 56 4.38 6.53 -0.99
N LEU A 57 4.49 6.91 -2.27
CA LEU A 57 5.46 7.89 -2.76
C LEU A 57 5.12 9.32 -2.31
N GLN A 58 3.84 9.67 -2.24
CA GLN A 58 3.39 11.03 -1.95
C GLN A 58 3.88 11.62 -0.61
N LYS A 59 4.32 10.80 0.35
CA LYS A 59 4.79 11.32 1.64
C LYS A 59 6.16 12.00 1.56
N TYR A 60 7.06 11.48 0.73
CA TYR A 60 8.44 11.96 0.61
C TYR A 60 8.81 12.45 -0.78
N HIS A 61 8.00 12.12 -1.80
CA HIS A 61 8.23 12.45 -3.20
C HIS A 61 7.00 13.17 -3.80
N ALA A 62 6.38 14.06 -3.02
CA ALA A 62 5.18 14.79 -3.43
C ALA A 62 5.43 15.80 -4.57
N ASP A 63 6.65 16.30 -4.67
CA ASP A 63 7.14 17.14 -5.76
C ASP A 63 7.07 16.42 -7.11
N GLU A 64 7.38 15.13 -7.15
CA GLU A 64 7.33 14.33 -8.37
C GLU A 64 5.98 13.61 -8.57
N TYR A 65 5.41 13.03 -7.50
CA TYR A 65 4.25 12.11 -7.55
C TYR A 65 2.99 12.66 -6.89
N GLY A 66 3.02 13.88 -6.34
CA GLY A 66 1.85 14.55 -5.78
C GLY A 66 0.88 15.01 -6.87
N PHE A 67 -0.39 15.11 -6.51
CA PHE A 67 -1.45 15.64 -7.37
C PHE A 67 -2.60 16.20 -6.53
N ASP A 68 -3.42 17.06 -7.13
CA ASP A 68 -4.70 17.44 -6.54
C ASP A 68 -5.71 16.30 -6.69
N TYR A 69 -6.19 15.76 -5.57
CA TYR A 69 -7.18 14.68 -5.53
C TYR A 69 -8.52 15.01 -6.21
N LYS A 70 -8.81 16.29 -6.46
CA LYS A 70 -9.99 16.72 -7.23
C LYS A 70 -9.74 16.77 -8.74
N ASN A 71 -8.50 16.61 -9.17
CA ASN A 71 -8.08 16.67 -10.56
C ASN A 71 -7.74 15.26 -11.07
N SER A 72 -8.68 14.65 -11.80
CA SER A 72 -8.53 13.34 -12.40
C SER A 72 -7.34 13.26 -13.35
N ASP A 73 -7.12 14.31 -14.15
CA ASP A 73 -6.10 14.32 -15.20
C ASP A 73 -4.69 14.35 -14.59
N GLN A 74 -4.51 15.06 -13.46
CA GLN A 74 -3.26 15.00 -12.72
C GLN A 74 -3.04 13.63 -12.11
N LYS A 75 -4.09 13.02 -11.53
CA LYS A 75 -3.99 11.64 -11.02
C LYS A 75 -3.57 10.68 -12.12
N GLU A 76 -4.20 10.75 -13.30
CA GLU A 76 -3.90 9.88 -14.44
C GLU A 76 -2.45 10.04 -14.92
N LYS A 77 -1.94 11.29 -14.98
CA LYS A 77 -0.53 11.55 -15.30
C LYS A 77 0.43 10.94 -14.29
N GLN A 78 0.11 11.01 -12.99
CA GLN A 78 0.95 10.40 -11.96
C GLN A 78 0.88 8.88 -11.99
N MET A 79 -0.30 8.32 -12.27
CA MET A 79 -0.45 6.88 -12.48
C MET A 79 0.40 6.40 -13.66
N ALA A 80 0.39 7.10 -14.80
CA ALA A 80 1.21 6.75 -15.96
C ALA A 80 2.72 6.72 -15.63
N ARG A 81 3.19 7.65 -14.80
CA ARG A 81 4.58 7.64 -14.31
C ARG A 81 4.88 6.45 -13.42
N VAL A 82 3.94 6.08 -12.54
CA VAL A 82 4.11 4.92 -11.66
C VAL A 82 4.08 3.61 -12.47
N TYR A 83 3.25 3.51 -13.51
CA TYR A 83 3.31 2.37 -14.43
C TYR A 83 4.68 2.27 -15.10
N ALA A 84 5.23 3.38 -15.60
CA ALA A 84 6.58 3.38 -16.19
C ALA A 84 7.67 2.99 -15.19
N LEU A 85 7.54 3.37 -13.90
CA LEU A 85 8.46 2.91 -12.85
C LEU A 85 8.33 1.41 -12.58
N LEU A 86 7.11 0.88 -12.59
CA LEU A 86 6.87 -0.54 -12.39
C LEU A 86 7.40 -1.35 -13.58
N ASP A 87 7.25 -0.86 -14.81
CA ASP A 87 7.86 -1.46 -15.99
C ASP A 87 9.40 -1.51 -15.82
N GLU A 88 10.05 -0.40 -15.41
CA GLU A 88 11.49 -0.38 -15.13
C GLU A 88 11.89 -1.36 -14.00
N TYR A 89 11.05 -1.50 -12.97
CA TYR A 89 11.29 -2.44 -11.88
C TYR A 89 11.21 -3.90 -12.35
N PHE A 90 10.18 -4.25 -13.11
CA PHE A 90 9.93 -5.62 -13.56
C PHE A 90 10.82 -6.06 -14.72
N ASP A 91 11.30 -5.13 -15.55
CA ASP A 91 12.33 -5.39 -16.56
C ASP A 91 13.74 -5.59 -15.94
N GLY A 92 13.92 -5.18 -14.67
CA GLY A 92 15.17 -5.30 -13.93
C GLY A 92 15.40 -6.70 -13.33
N GLU A 93 16.65 -6.99 -12.94
CA GLU A 93 17.03 -8.26 -12.31
C GLU A 93 16.33 -8.50 -10.96
N ASP A 94 15.89 -7.44 -10.29
CA ASP A 94 15.21 -7.47 -8.98
C ASP A 94 13.66 -7.50 -9.11
N GLY A 95 13.13 -7.67 -10.33
CA GLY A 95 11.71 -7.63 -10.63
C GLY A 95 10.93 -8.81 -10.04
N ASP A 96 10.18 -8.56 -8.97
CA ASP A 96 9.34 -9.56 -8.29
C ASP A 96 8.04 -8.91 -7.77
N VAL A 97 6.91 -9.35 -8.33
CA VAL A 97 5.57 -8.82 -8.01
C VAL A 97 5.18 -9.09 -6.57
N GLU A 98 5.40 -10.32 -6.09
CA GLU A 98 5.00 -10.72 -4.75
C GLU A 98 5.85 -10.01 -3.70
N LYS A 99 7.17 -9.93 -3.95
CA LYS A 99 8.09 -9.20 -3.09
C LYS A 99 7.73 -7.73 -3.00
N LEU A 100 7.55 -7.05 -4.14
CA LEU A 100 7.21 -5.62 -4.17
C LEU A 100 5.87 -5.35 -3.47
N PHE A 101 4.86 -6.17 -3.76
CA PHE A 101 3.56 -6.05 -3.10
C PHE A 101 3.67 -6.27 -1.58
N GLY A 102 4.40 -7.30 -1.15
CA GLY A 102 4.65 -7.59 0.25
C GLY A 102 5.37 -6.45 0.98
N ASP A 103 6.43 -5.90 0.38
CA ASP A 103 7.19 -4.76 0.92
C ASP A 103 6.28 -3.53 1.12
N LEU A 104 5.41 -3.24 0.15
CA LEU A 104 4.45 -2.14 0.21
C LEU A 104 3.32 -2.38 1.22
N GLN A 105 2.81 -3.61 1.30
CA GLN A 105 1.77 -4.00 2.24
C GLN A 105 2.28 -3.96 3.68
N ASN A 106 3.48 -4.49 3.94
CA ASN A 106 4.12 -4.48 5.24
C ASN A 106 4.38 -3.04 5.72
N GLU A 107 4.82 -2.15 4.83
CA GLU A 107 4.99 -0.74 5.19
C GLU A 107 3.68 -0.10 5.65
N LEU A 108 2.56 -0.41 5.00
CA LEU A 108 1.26 0.12 5.38
C LEU A 108 0.74 -0.48 6.69
N LEU A 109 0.76 -1.81 6.80
CA LEU A 109 0.09 -2.57 7.87
C LEU A 109 0.90 -2.66 9.15
N GLU A 110 2.24 -2.64 9.07
CA GLU A 110 3.11 -2.88 10.23
C GLU A 110 3.87 -1.61 10.66
N ASN A 111 4.33 -0.82 9.68
CA ASN A 111 5.19 0.34 9.93
C ASN A 111 4.47 1.70 9.81
N GLY A 112 3.27 1.70 9.24
CA GLY A 112 2.49 2.90 8.93
C GLY A 112 1.67 3.44 10.10
N PHE A 113 0.86 4.48 9.83
CA PHE A 113 -0.11 4.97 10.81
C PHE A 113 -1.22 3.95 11.08
N LEU A 114 -1.54 3.12 10.07
CA LEU A 114 -2.61 2.12 10.15
C LEU A 114 -2.26 1.01 11.14
N SER A 115 -0.99 0.62 11.25
CA SER A 115 -0.55 -0.39 12.23
C SER A 115 -0.91 0.00 13.66
N LYS A 116 -0.80 1.28 13.99
CA LYS A 116 -1.19 1.82 15.31
C LYS A 116 -2.69 1.73 15.56
N ILE A 117 -3.51 1.86 14.52
CA ILE A 117 -4.97 1.72 14.61
C ILE A 117 -5.31 0.24 14.82
N LEU A 118 -4.76 -0.65 13.99
CA LEU A 118 -4.99 -2.08 14.06
C LEU A 118 -4.57 -2.68 15.41
N ARG A 119 -3.39 -2.31 15.93
CA ARG A 119 -2.92 -2.75 17.25
C ARG A 119 -3.86 -2.35 18.38
N LYS A 120 -4.34 -1.10 18.37
CA LYS A 120 -5.32 -0.62 19.36
C LYS A 120 -6.65 -1.36 19.27
N GLU A 121 -7.08 -1.73 18.06
CA GLU A 121 -8.31 -2.52 17.89
C GLU A 121 -8.14 -3.96 18.37
N SER A 122 -7.00 -4.60 18.12
CA SER A 122 -6.72 -5.93 18.64
C SER A 122 -6.64 -5.96 20.16
N GLU A 123 -5.98 -4.98 20.80
CA GLU A 123 -5.88 -4.86 22.26
C GLU A 123 -7.27 -4.68 22.90
N LYS A 124 -8.15 -3.88 22.29
CA LYS A 124 -9.53 -3.70 22.75
C LYS A 124 -10.38 -4.97 22.66
N LYS A 125 -10.14 -5.82 21.65
CA LYS A 125 -10.85 -7.10 21.50
C LYS A 125 -10.38 -8.11 22.56
N ILE A 126 -9.09 -8.15 22.86
CA ILE A 126 -8.51 -9.01 23.90
C ILE A 126 -9.03 -8.61 25.30
N GLY A 127 -9.00 -7.31 25.64
CA GLY A 127 -9.49 -6.84 26.94
C GLY A 127 -11.00 -7.04 27.16
N LYS A 128 -11.81 -7.05 26.09
CA LYS A 128 -13.25 -7.41 26.19
C LYS A 128 -13.47 -8.91 26.37
N GLY A 129 -12.69 -9.76 25.69
CA GLY A 129 -12.79 -11.22 25.82
C GLY A 129 -12.34 -11.74 27.18
N GLU A 130 -11.42 -11.04 27.86
CA GLU A 130 -11.01 -11.36 29.24
C GLU A 130 -12.07 -10.93 30.28
N GLN A 131 -12.71 -9.76 30.09
CA GLN A 131 -13.79 -9.29 30.97
C GLN A 131 -15.09 -10.12 30.89
N GLU A 132 -15.34 -10.83 29.78
CA GLU A 132 -16.47 -11.76 29.65
C GLU A 132 -16.16 -13.14 30.25
N LYS A 133 -14.89 -13.56 30.32
CA LYS A 133 -14.48 -14.82 30.97
C LYS A 133 -14.46 -14.75 32.49
N GLU A 134 -14.25 -13.58 33.08
CA GLU A 134 -14.29 -13.38 34.54
C GLU A 134 -15.72 -13.22 35.10
N LYS A 135 -16.75 -13.15 34.24
CA LYS A 135 -18.16 -12.97 34.64
C LYS A 135 -19.02 -14.23 34.51
N ASN A 136 -18.45 -15.36 34.07
CA ASN A 136 -19.08 -16.69 34.01
C ASN A 136 -18.39 -17.65 34.97
#